data_AF-B7JG03-F1
#
_entry.id   AF-B7JG03-F1
#
_cell.length_a   1.000
_cell.length_b   1.000
_cell.length_c   1.000
_cell.angle_alpha   90.00
_cell.angle_beta   90.00
_cell.angle_gamma   90.00
#
_symmetry.space_group_name_H-M   'P 1'
#
loop_
_entity.id
_entity.type
_entity.pdbx_description
1 polymer ?
#
loop_
_entity_poly.entity_id
_entity_poly.type
_entity_poly.pdbx_seq_one_letter_code
_entity_poly.pdbx_strand_id
1 'polypeptide(L)'
;MEDALYSVLFPKINKAIEKQYGSLKPYQCPKIISLKKVYSGTYLFQASIEVTKYERVAGKIAPPFEKVTITFNNDEGEWEVTKVLVKRLPNDTKLNCKK
;
A
#
# COMPACT_ATOMS: atom_id res chain seq x y z
N MET A 1 -6.59 8.53 -13.50
CA MET A 1 -6.88 9.03 -12.14
C MET A 1 -6.14 8.22 -11.08
N GLU A 2 -6.25 6.89 -11.13
CA GLU A 2 -5.51 6.00 -10.21
C GLU A 2 -3.99 6.20 -10.33
N ASP A 3 -3.44 6.30 -11.55
CA ASP A 3 -1.99 6.48 -11.76
C ASP A 3 -1.42 7.76 -11.11
N ALA A 4 -2.17 8.85 -11.13
CA ALA A 4 -1.76 10.11 -10.52
C ALA A 4 -1.78 10.00 -8.98
N LEU A 5 -2.81 9.36 -8.41
CA LEU A 5 -2.88 9.10 -6.97
C LEU A 5 -1.75 8.16 -6.53
N TYR A 6 -1.46 7.11 -7.30
CA TYR A 6 -0.34 6.21 -7.03
C TYR A 6 1.00 6.94 -7.08
N SER A 7 1.21 7.85 -8.04
CA SER A 7 2.44 8.64 -8.14
C SER A 7 2.69 9.47 -6.88
N VAL A 8 1.63 10.05 -6.29
CA VAL A 8 1.70 10.80 -5.04
C VAL A 8 1.91 9.89 -3.83
N LEU A 9 1.26 8.72 -3.80
CA LEU A 9 1.28 7.83 -2.64
C LEU A 9 2.47 6.86 -2.62
N PHE A 10 3.09 6.51 -3.74
CA PHE A 10 4.21 5.55 -3.79
C PHE A 10 5.40 5.93 -2.91
N PRO A 11 5.87 7.19 -2.87
CA PRO A 11 6.90 7.59 -1.91
C PRO A 11 6.49 7.34 -0.45
N LYS A 12 5.22 7.57 -0.11
CA LYS A 12 4.68 7.35 1.24
C LYS A 12 4.50 5.85 1.53
N ILE A 13 4.09 5.04 0.55
CA ILE A 13 4.04 3.57 0.62
C ILE A 13 5.44 3.01 0.90
N ASN A 14 6.46 3.43 0.13
CA ASN A 14 7.85 2.98 0.34
C ASN A 14 8.31 3.27 1.77
N LYS A 15 8.10 4.49 2.26
CA LYS A 15 8.43 4.86 3.64
C LYS A 15 7.65 4.03 4.67
N ALA A 16 6.37 3.76 4.43
CA ALA A 16 5.56 2.93 5.33
C ALA A 16 6.08 1.49 5.40
N ILE A 17 6.43 0.89 4.25
CA ILE A 17 7.01 -0.45 4.17
C ILE A 17 8.37 -0.47 4.87
N GLU A 18 9.24 0.49 4.58
CA GLU A 18 10.55 0.58 5.22
C GLU A 18 10.44 0.71 6.75
N LYS A 19 9.55 1.58 7.24
CA LYS A 19 9.27 1.74 8.68
C LYS A 19 8.72 0.46 9.31
N GLN A 20 7.83 -0.25 8.61
CA GLN A 20 7.19 -1.47 9.12
C GLN A 20 8.15 -2.66 9.21
N TYR A 21 9.09 -2.77 8.27
CA TYR A 21 9.95 -3.96 8.13
C TYR A 21 11.43 -3.69 8.45
N GLY A 22 11.80 -2.45 8.79
CA GLY A 22 13.18 -2.02 9.03
C GLY A 22 14.01 -1.79 7.76
N SER A 23 13.49 -2.17 6.59
CA SER A 23 14.06 -1.90 5.28
C SER A 23 12.99 -1.95 4.19
N LEU A 24 13.24 -1.31 3.05
CA LEU A 24 12.32 -1.37 1.92
C LEU A 24 12.23 -2.80 1.36
N LYS A 25 11.10 -3.48 1.63
CA LYS A 25 10.79 -4.80 1.10
C LYS A 25 10.11 -4.71 -0.26
N PRO A 26 10.32 -5.69 -1.15
CA PRO A 26 9.65 -5.70 -2.43
C PRO A 26 8.16 -6.01 -2.25
N TYR A 27 7.31 -5.29 -2.99
CA TYR A 27 5.86 -5.45 -2.97
C TYR A 27 5.29 -5.27 -4.38
N GLN A 28 4.06 -5.72 -4.59
CA GLN A 28 3.36 -5.56 -5.87
C GLN A 28 1.84 -5.57 -5.71
N CYS A 29 1.14 -5.48 -6.84
CA CYS A 29 -0.32 -5.42 -6.94
C CYS A 29 -0.93 -4.28 -6.10
N PRO A 30 -0.52 -3.02 -6.31
CA PRO A 30 -1.18 -1.90 -5.64
C PRO A 30 -2.65 -1.87 -6.03
N LYS A 31 -3.51 -1.75 -5.03
CA LYS A 31 -4.96 -1.66 -5.23
C LYS A 31 -5.56 -0.65 -4.27
N ILE A 32 -6.24 0.36 -4.80
CA ILE A 32 -7.09 1.24 -4.01
C ILE A 32 -8.32 0.41 -3.56
N ILE A 33 -8.44 0.17 -2.26
CA ILE A 33 -9.58 -0.56 -1.69
C ILE A 33 -10.64 0.39 -1.12
N SER A 34 -10.27 1.65 -0.89
CA SER A 34 -11.20 2.70 -0.46
C SER A 34 -10.62 4.07 -0.82
N LEU A 35 -11.46 4.95 -1.36
CA LEU A 35 -11.19 6.38 -1.47
C LEU A 35 -12.47 7.10 -1.06
N LYS A 36 -12.43 7.84 0.05
CA LYS A 36 -13.60 8.48 0.64
C LYS A 36 -13.29 9.92 0.99
N LYS A 37 -14.25 10.81 0.77
CA LYS A 37 -14.19 12.18 1.24
C LYS A 37 -14.44 12.20 2.76
N VAL A 38 -13.61 12.91 3.52
CA VAL A 38 -13.74 12.96 4.98
C VAL A 38 -14.79 14.00 5.38
N TYR A 39 -14.73 15.20 4.80
CA TYR A 39 -15.67 16.28 5.07
C TYR A 39 -16.33 16.80 3.79
N SER A 40 -17.66 16.90 3.78
CA SER A 40 -18.39 17.50 2.66
C SER A 40 -17.94 18.94 2.41
N GLY A 41 -17.90 19.37 1.15
CA GLY A 41 -17.45 20.72 0.77
C GLY A 41 -15.93 20.98 0.80
N THR A 42 -15.10 20.05 1.31
CA THR A 42 -13.63 20.22 1.35
C THR A 42 -12.91 19.42 0.25
N TYR A 43 -11.58 19.44 0.20
CA TYR A 43 -10.76 18.53 -0.62
C TYR A 43 -9.99 17.52 0.26
N LEU A 44 -10.58 17.14 1.39
CA LEU A 44 -10.01 16.18 2.32
C LEU A 44 -10.54 14.76 2.07
N PHE A 45 -9.61 13.84 1.91
CA PHE A 45 -9.83 12.46 1.52
C PHE A 45 -9.07 11.51 2.44
N GLN A 46 -9.66 10.34 2.63
CA GLN A 46 -9.01 9.18 3.19
C GLN A 46 -8.91 8.10 2.10
N ALA A 47 -7.70 7.60 1.87
CA ALA A 47 -7.43 6.52 0.94
C ALA A 47 -6.90 5.30 1.69
N SER A 48 -7.34 4.11 1.31
CA SER A 48 -6.70 2.86 1.74
C SER A 48 -6.19 2.12 0.52
N ILE A 49 -4.90 1.83 0.52
CA ILE A 49 -4.23 1.06 -0.52
C ILE A 49 -3.77 -0.27 0.06
N GLU A 50 -3.98 -1.33 -0.71
CA GLU A 50 -3.45 -2.65 -0.43
C GLU A 50 -2.30 -2.95 -1.38
N VAL A 51 -1.21 -3.49 -0.83
CA VAL A 51 -0.10 -4.07 -1.59
C VAL A 51 0.20 -5.46 -1.06
N THR A 52 0.81 -6.31 -1.88
CA THR A 52 1.31 -7.60 -1.42
C THR A 52 2.83 -7.59 -1.37
N LYS A 53 3.38 -7.63 -0.16
CA LYS A 53 4.80 -7.82 0.10
C LYS A 53 5.18 -9.27 -0.14
N TYR A 54 6.39 -9.49 -0.65
CA TYR A 54 6.97 -10.80 -0.91
C TYR A 54 8.48 -10.80 -0.59
N GLU A 55 9.13 -11.96 -0.72
CA GLU A 55 10.59 -12.07 -0.69
C GLU A 55 11.14 -12.49 -2.05
N ARG A 56 12.41 -12.19 -2.33
CA ARG A 56 13.11 -12.70 -3.52
C ARG A 56 14.15 -13.73 -3.12
N VAL A 57 14.01 -14.94 -3.63
CA VAL A 57 14.99 -16.04 -3.43
C VAL A 57 15.45 -16.48 -4.81
N ALA A 58 16.76 -16.42 -5.06
CA ALA A 58 17.36 -16.73 -6.38
C ALA A 58 16.65 -16.00 -7.55
N GLY A 59 16.30 -14.72 -7.33
CA GLY A 59 15.61 -13.88 -8.33
C GLY A 59 14.12 -14.17 -8.52
N LYS A 60 13.55 -15.17 -7.84
CA LYS A 60 12.14 -15.54 -7.95
C LYS A 60 11.32 -14.98 -6.78
N ILE A 61 10.09 -14.59 -7.06
CA ILE A 61 9.11 -14.21 -6.04
C ILE A 61 8.82 -15.44 -5.17
N ALA A 62 8.99 -15.30 -3.86
CA ALA A 62 8.82 -16.35 -2.89
C ALA A 62 8.06 -15.83 -1.65
N PRO A 63 7.38 -16.74 -0.91
CA PRO A 63 6.81 -16.41 0.39
C PRO A 63 7.91 -16.07 1.43
N PRO A 64 7.56 -15.44 2.57
CA PRO A 64 6.21 -15.12 3.02
C PRO A 64 5.54 -14.01 2.22
N PHE A 65 4.29 -14.27 1.83
CA PHE A 65 3.41 -13.27 1.25
C PHE A 65 2.63 -12.57 2.35
N GLU A 66 2.63 -11.24 2.31
CA GLU A 66 1.93 -10.43 3.30
C GLU A 66 1.12 -9.36 2.60
N LYS A 67 -0.16 -9.32 2.90
CA LYS A 67 -1.07 -8.27 2.48
C LYS A 67 -0.90 -7.10 3.43
N VAL A 68 -0.40 -5.99 2.90
CA VAL A 68 -0.20 -4.76 3.64
C VAL A 68 -1.26 -3.77 3.21
N THR A 69 -2.12 -3.37 4.13
CA THR A 69 -3.10 -2.31 3.93
C THR A 69 -2.60 -1.05 4.61
N ILE A 70 -2.44 0.02 3.83
CA ILE A 70 -1.96 1.32 4.29
C ILE A 70 -3.09 2.31 4.10
N THR A 71 -3.47 2.99 5.18
CA THR A 71 -4.45 4.07 5.17
C THR A 71 -3.73 5.41 5.23
N PHE A 72 -4.20 6.32 4.39
CA PHE A 72 -3.73 7.69 4.27
C PHE A 72 -4.88 8.67 4.44
N ASN A 73 -4.58 9.87 4.92
CA ASN A 73 -5.44 11.04 4.77
C ASN A 73 -4.61 12.23 4.29
N ASN A 74 -5.28 13.32 3.91
CA ASN A 74 -4.61 14.59 3.57
C ASN A 74 -5.16 15.76 4.40
N ASP A 75 -5.60 15.50 5.63
CA ASP A 75 -6.27 16.49 6.50
C ASP A 75 -5.39 17.71 6.78
N GLU A 76 -4.06 17.53 6.82
CA GLU A 76 -3.07 18.60 7.01
C GLU A 76 -2.54 19.20 5.69
N GLY A 77 -3.20 18.90 4.57
CA GLY A 77 -2.83 19.39 3.23
C GLY A 77 -1.84 18.49 2.49
N GLU A 78 -1.08 17.64 3.19
CA GLU A 78 -0.25 16.58 2.60
C GLU A 78 -0.78 15.19 2.91
N TRP A 79 -0.54 14.23 2.02
CA TRP A 79 -0.87 12.83 2.28
C TRP A 79 0.05 12.22 3.33
N GLU A 80 -0.55 11.71 4.40
CA GLU A 80 0.15 11.07 5.51
C GLU A 80 -0.37 9.67 5.79
N VAL A 81 0.48 8.81 6.34
CA VAL A 81 0.10 7.44 6.72
C VAL A 81 -0.52 7.47 8.12
N THR A 82 -1.78 7.13 8.23
CA THR A 82 -2.49 7.07 9.51
C THR A 82 -2.52 5.67 10.11
N LYS A 83 -2.45 4.64 9.26
CA LYS A 83 -2.53 3.24 9.70
C LYS A 83 -1.83 2.29 8.74
N VAL A 84 -1.15 1.29 9.29
CA VAL A 84 -0.61 0.14 8.56
C VAL A 84 -1.16 -1.13 9.20
N LEU A 85 -1.72 -2.02 8.39
CA LEU A 85 -2.17 -3.34 8.79
C LEU A 85 -1.45 -4.39 7.94
N VAL A 86 -0.92 -5.42 8.59
CA VAL A 86 -0.23 -6.53 7.92
C VAL A 86 -1.00 -7.81 8.19
N LYS A 87 -1.32 -8.55 7.13
CA LYS A 87 -1.95 -9.86 7.20
C LYS A 87 -1.14 -10.86 6.39
N ARG A 88 -0.66 -11.92 7.06
CA ARG A 88 0.02 -13.03 6.37
C ARG A 88 -0.94 -13.77 5.45
N LEU A 89 -0.46 -14.09 4.26
CA LEU A 89 -1.18 -14.88 3.27
C LEU A 89 -0.61 -16.31 3.19
N PRO A 90 -1.38 -17.28 2.68
CA PRO A 90 -0.89 -18.63 2.40
C PRO A 90 0.31 -18.62 1.44
N ASN A 91 1.23 -19.57 1.59
CA ASN A 91 2.45 -19.64 0.77
C ASN A 91 2.18 -19.99 -0.71
N ASP A 92 1.01 -20.56 -1.02
CA ASP A 92 0.53 -20.90 -2.36
C ASP A 92 -0.24 -19.75 -3.04
N THR A 93 -0.28 -18.56 -2.40
CA THR A 93 -0.92 -17.38 -2.97
C THR A 93 -0.35 -17.05 -4.35
N LYS A 94 -1.22 -17.05 -5.36
CA LYS A 94 -0.89 -16.60 -6.72
C LYS A 94 -1.09 -15.08 -6.81
N LEU A 95 0.01 -14.36 -7.03
CA LEU A 95 -0.02 -12.90 -7.17
C LEU A 95 -0.46 -12.51 -8.58
N ASN A 96 -1.78 -12.45 -8.79
CA ASN A 96 -2.36 -11.99 -10.05
C ASN A 96 -2.66 -10.49 -9.95
N CYS A 97 -1.66 -9.65 -10.24
CA CYS A 97 -1.89 -8.22 -10.35
C CYS A 97 -2.72 -7.96 -11.61
N LYS A 98 -3.94 -7.45 -11.45
CA LYS A 98 -4.68 -6.88 -12.60
C LYS A 98 -3.90 -5.65 -13.06
N LYS A 99 -3.58 -5.60 -14.36
CA LYS A 99 -2.98 -4.43 -15.01
C LYS A 99 -4.03 -3.35 -15.22
#